data_AF-A0A962CJE6-F1
#
_entry.id   AF-A0A962CJE6-F1
#
_cell.length_a   1.000
_cell.length_b   1.000
_cell.length_c   1.000
_cell.angle_alpha   90.00
_cell.angle_beta   90.00
_cell.angle_gamma   90.00
#
_symmetry.space_group_name_H-M   'P 1'
#
loop_
_entity.id
_entity.type
_entity.pdbx_description
1 polymer ?
#
loop_
_entity_poly.entity_id
_entity_poly.type
_entity_poly.pdbx_seq_one_letter_code
_entity_poly.pdbx_strand_id
1 'polypeptide(L)' 'RARLRGGDLVLFASGRRVSHVGIYVGNGRFVHAPNSGGTVRLDSLDAPGWRELFRSGKRIIR' A
#
# COMPACT_ATOMS: atom_id res chain seq x y z
N ARG A 1 -6.73 2.39 -9.97
CA ARG A 1 -6.92 1.23 -9.05
C ARG A 1 -7.31 -0.05 -9.76
N ALA A 2 -7.95 0.01 -10.95
CA ALA A 2 -8.27 -1.19 -11.71
C ALA A 2 -7.00 -1.98 -12.05
N ARG A 3 -7.00 -3.28 -11.68
CA ARG A 3 -5.97 -4.32 -11.86
C ARG A 3 -5.04 -4.66 -10.70
N LEU A 4 -5.19 -4.08 -9.51
CA LEU A 4 -4.49 -4.63 -8.33
C LEU A 4 -5.00 -6.05 -8.04
N ARG A 5 -4.08 -6.98 -7.83
CA ARG A 5 -4.33 -8.37 -7.43
C ARG A 5 -3.73 -8.63 -6.05
N GLY A 6 -4.33 -9.56 -5.31
CA GLY A 6 -3.74 -10.02 -4.04
C GLY A 6 -2.28 -10.40 -4.23
N GLY A 7 -1.41 -9.90 -3.36
CA GLY A 7 0.04 -10.07 -3.42
C GLY A 7 0.81 -8.97 -4.16
N ASP A 8 0.14 -8.03 -4.82
CA ASP A 8 0.82 -6.88 -5.43
C ASP A 8 1.36 -5.93 -4.34
N LEU A 9 2.54 -5.35 -4.57
CA LEU A 9 3.04 -4.27 -3.73
C LEU A 9 2.29 -2.98 -4.04
N VAL A 10 1.89 -2.25 -3.00
CA VAL A 10 1.35 -0.89 -3.10
C VAL A 10 2.35 0.09 -2.53
N LEU A 11 2.72 1.09 -3.34
CA LEU A 11 3.79 2.05 -3.04
C LEU A 11 3.20 3.40 -2.66
N PHE A 12 3.73 4.00 -1.60
CA PHE A 12 3.31 5.31 -1.09
C PHE A 12 4.49 6.27 -0.99
N ALA A 13 4.23 7.55 -1.25
CA ALA A 13 5.23 8.60 -1.21
C ALA A 13 4.63 9.91 -0.71
N SER A 14 5.42 10.66 0.08
CA SER A 14 5.25 12.10 0.25
C SER A 14 6.35 12.79 -0.57
N GLY A 15 5.97 13.51 -1.63
CA GLY A 15 6.90 14.02 -2.63
C GLY A 15 7.31 13.00 -3.71
N ARG A 16 8.56 13.10 -4.18
CA ARG A 16 9.05 12.34 -5.37
C ARG A 16 9.52 10.92 -5.06
N ARG A 17 9.95 10.64 -3.84
CA ARG A 17 10.55 9.35 -3.46
C ARG A 17 9.56 8.49 -2.69
N VAL A 18 9.45 7.21 -3.06
CA VAL A 18 8.68 6.22 -2.30
C VAL A 18 9.29 6.08 -0.91
N SER A 19 8.44 6.23 0.10
CA SER A 19 8.82 6.21 1.51
C SER A 19 8.16 5.07 2.28
N HIS A 20 7.11 4.45 1.72
CA HIS A 20 6.39 3.36 2.37
C HIS A 20 5.86 2.32 1.37
N VAL A 21 5.72 1.08 1.83
CA VAL A 21 5.19 -0.04 1.04
C VAL A 21 4.22 -0.89 1.87
N GLY A 22 3.23 -1.47 1.20
CA GLY A 22 2.39 -2.53 1.75
C GLY A 22 2.10 -3.62 0.70
N ILE A 23 1.47 -4.70 1.15
CA ILE A 23 1.03 -5.80 0.28
C ILE A 23 -0.48 -5.71 0.13
N TYR A 24 -0.96 -5.60 -1.11
CA TYR A 24 -2.38 -5.57 -1.39
C TYR A 24 -3.02 -6.93 -1.10
N VAL A 25 -4.14 -6.92 -0.39
CA VAL A 25 -4.87 -8.14 0.00
C VAL A 25 -6.27 -8.24 -0.64
N GLY A 26 -6.59 -7.36 -1.59
CA GLY A 26 -7.91 -7.29 -2.22
C GLY A 26 -8.84 -6.26 -1.60
N ASN A 27 -9.94 -5.96 -2.30
CA ASN A 27 -11.03 -5.09 -1.84
C ASN A 27 -10.58 -3.71 -1.36
N GLY A 28 -9.57 -3.15 -2.02
CA GLY A 28 -9.02 -1.83 -1.67
C GLY A 28 -8.17 -1.81 -0.40
N ARG A 29 -7.87 -2.96 0.20
CA ARG A 29 -7.10 -3.08 1.45
C ARG A 29 -5.69 -3.59 1.23
N PHE A 30 -4.81 -3.26 2.16
CA PHE A 30 -3.42 -3.71 2.17
C PHE A 30 -2.93 -3.96 3.60
N VAL A 31 -1.94 -4.84 3.75
CA VAL A 31 -1.23 -5.11 5.00
C VAL A 31 0.14 -4.44 4.97
N HIS A 32 0.55 -3.85 6.10
CA HIS A 32 1.83 -3.15 6.22
C HIS A 32 2.26 -2.99 7.69
N ALA A 33 3.53 -2.64 7.92
CA ALA A 33 4.05 -2.20 9.20
C ALA A 33 4.18 -0.66 9.18
N PRO A 34 3.27 0.12 9.81
CA PRO A 34 3.11 1.55 9.55
C PRO A 34 4.29 2.43 9.99
N ASN A 35 5.02 2.01 11.02
CA ASN A 35 6.14 2.73 11.60
C ASN A 35 7.02 1.79 12.42
N SER A 36 8.24 2.21 12.75
CA SER A 36 9.16 1.47 13.61
C SER A 36 8.53 1.20 14.98
N GLY A 37 8.50 -0.06 15.40
CA GLY A 37 7.87 -0.49 16.66
C GLY A 37 6.34 -0.58 16.61
N GLY A 38 5.71 -0.24 15.49
CA GLY A 38 4.28 -0.42 15.29
C GLY A 38 3.89 -1.86 14.94
N THR A 39 2.61 -2.17 15.15
CA THR A 39 2.06 -3.49 14.83
C THR A 39 1.66 -3.57 13.36
N VAL A 40 1.94 -4.72 12.73
CA VAL A 40 1.43 -5.05 11.40
C VAL A 40 -0.09 -5.02 11.41
N ARG A 41 -0.69 -4.29 10.48
CA ARG A 41 -2.15 -4.10 10.43
C ARG A 41 -2.67 -4.01 9.01
N LEU A 42 -3.99 -4.09 8.87
CA LEU A 42 -4.70 -3.82 7.63
C LEU A 42 -5.17 -2.37 7.60
N ASP A 43 -4.97 -1.70 6.47
CA ASP A 43 -5.51 -0.37 6.20
C ASP A 43 -6.20 -0.34 4.82
N SER A 44 -7.05 0.67 4.63
CA SER A 44 -7.73 0.91 3.35
C SER A 44 -6.95 1.92 2.51
N LEU A 45 -6.76 1.62 1.22
CA LEU A 45 -6.20 2.56 0.27
C LEU A 45 -7.10 3.80 0.09
N ASP A 46 -8.40 3.73 0.42
CA ASP A 46 -9.34 4.85 0.30
C ASP A 46 -9.36 5.76 1.54
N ALA A 47 -8.73 5.34 2.64
CA ALA A 47 -8.56 6.19 3.81
C ALA A 47 -7.81 7.48 3.43
N PRO A 48 -8.24 8.67 3.89
CA PRO A 48 -7.73 9.96 3.40
C PRO A 48 -6.20 10.04 3.34
N GLY A 49 -5.50 9.69 4.41
CA GLY A 49 -4.03 9.73 4.45
C GLY A 49 -3.37 8.76 3.46
N TRP A 50 -3.86 7.54 3.34
CA TRP A 50 -3.31 6.56 2.39
C TRP A 50 -3.65 6.90 0.94
N ARG A 51 -4.84 7.45 0.70
CA ARG A 51 -5.31 7.82 -0.63
C ARG A 51 -4.47 8.92 -1.26
N GLU A 52 -4.06 9.90 -0.48
CA GLU A 52 -3.19 11.00 -0.93
C GLU A 52 -1.75 10.53 -1.20
N LEU A 53 -1.25 9.58 -0.39
CA LEU A 53 0.11 9.08 -0.50
C LEU A 53 0.28 7.97 -1.54
N PHE A 54 -0.80 7.32 -1.99
CA PHE A 54 -0.73 6.23 -2.96
C PHE A 54 -0.11 6.68 -4.29
N ARG A 55 0.80 5.87 -4.84
CA ARG A 55 1.47 6.16 -6.12
C ARG A 55 1.21 5.09 -7.18
N SER A 56 1.45 3.83 -6.84
CA SER A 56 1.35 2.75 -7.83
C SER A 56 1.23 1.37 -7.19
N GLY A 57 0.74 0.41 -7.97
CA GLY A 57 0.83 -1.01 -7.70
C GLY A 57 1.91 -1.69 -8.53
N LYS A 58 2.66 -2.64 -7.97
CA LYS A 58 3.65 -3.44 -8.70
C LYS A 58 3.54 -4.92 -8.32
N ARG A 59 3.30 -5.77 -9.31
CA ARG A 59 3.38 -7.23 -9.15
C ARG A 59 4.83 -7.70 -9.27
N ILE A 60 5.27 -8.54 -8.34
CA ILE A 60 6.61 -9.13 -8.33
C ILE A 60 6.60 -10.67 -8.29
N ILE A 61 5.44 -11.26 -8.03
CA ILE A 61 5.22 -12.71 -8.04
C ILE A 61 4.73 -13.14 -9.43
N ARG A 62 5.27 -14.24 -9.95
CA ARG A 62 4.81 -14.88 -11.19
C ARG A 62 3.55 -15.66 -10.89
#